data_AF-A0A8S3C8F4-F1
#
_entry.id   AF-A0A8S3C8F4-F1
#
_cell.length_a   1.000
_cell.length_b   1.000
_cell.length_c   1.000
_cell.angle_alpha   90.00
_cell.angle_beta   90.00
_cell.angle_gamma   90.00
#
_symmetry.space_group_name_H-M   'P 1'
#
loop_
_entity.id
_entity.type
_entity.pdbx_description
1 polymer ?
#
loop_
_entity_poly.entity_id
_entity_poly.type
_entity_poly.pdbx_seq_one_letter_code
_entity_poly.pdbx_strand_id
1 'polypeptide(L)'
;TAGLNGALNFDITSITVATGATFQLGTPGASTGFKFSSAVTLSISGHMSFVGSGGYIRLPPGSDFNITAGGAFSSAISVSIEIFDLLTGLAIGPLQTLGTLISGGTFTLSVSASGSATTAGTAAGVSSTTEMPATPSIGG
;
A
#
# COMPACT_ATOMS: atom_id res chain seq x y z
N THR A 1 -5.32 11.05 -7.68
CA THR A 1 -5.42 12.08 -6.61
C THR A 1 -4.48 13.27 -6.86
N ALA A 2 -4.39 13.77 -8.10
CA ALA A 2 -3.29 14.64 -8.52
C ALA A 2 -3.19 15.98 -7.76
N GLY A 3 -4.33 16.61 -7.45
CA GLY A 3 -4.38 17.87 -6.71
C GLY A 3 -4.03 17.78 -5.22
N LEU A 4 -3.73 16.57 -4.70
CA LEU A 4 -3.42 16.35 -3.28
C LEU A 4 -1.92 16.31 -2.98
N ASN A 5 -1.07 16.58 -3.98
CA ASN A 5 0.40 16.66 -3.82
C ASN A 5 1.01 15.46 -3.07
N GLY A 6 0.51 14.24 -3.34
CA GLY A 6 1.04 13.01 -2.78
C GLY A 6 0.59 12.68 -1.35
N ALA A 7 -0.34 13.44 -0.75
CA ALA A 7 -0.83 13.15 0.59
C ALA A 7 -2.35 13.33 0.74
N LEU A 8 -3.04 12.34 1.29
CA LEU A 8 -4.42 12.50 1.75
C LEU A 8 -4.42 12.93 3.22
N ASN A 9 -4.66 14.21 3.47
CA ASN A 9 -4.65 14.84 4.80
C ASN A 9 -6.06 15.06 5.36
N PHE A 10 -7.00 14.18 5.02
CA PHE A 10 -8.36 14.18 5.55
C PHE A 10 -8.61 12.90 6.36
N ASP A 11 -9.44 13.00 7.39
CA ASP A 11 -9.88 11.85 8.20
C ASP A 11 -10.90 11.01 7.43
N ILE A 12 -10.41 10.29 6.43
CA ILE A 12 -11.17 9.30 5.68
C ILE A 12 -10.82 7.93 6.25
N THR A 13 -11.79 7.33 6.94
CA THR A 13 -11.62 6.03 7.60
C THR A 13 -11.75 4.86 6.63
N SER A 14 -12.45 5.04 5.50
CA SER A 14 -12.63 3.98 4.51
C SER A 14 -12.75 4.50 3.07
N ILE A 15 -12.13 3.79 2.14
CA ILE A 15 -12.30 3.96 0.70
C ILE A 15 -12.67 2.60 0.12
N THR A 16 -13.83 2.52 -0.52
CA THR A 16 -14.30 1.32 -1.21
C THR A 16 -14.32 1.55 -2.72
N VAL A 17 -13.61 0.71 -3.45
CA VAL A 17 -13.65 0.69 -4.91
C VAL A 17 -14.59 -0.44 -5.34
N ALA A 18 -15.82 -0.09 -5.66
CA ALA A 18 -16.83 -1.06 -6.09
C ALA A 18 -16.48 -1.71 -7.43
N THR A 19 -17.04 -2.89 -7.71
CA THR A 19 -16.87 -3.58 -8.99
C THR A 19 -17.25 -2.69 -10.17
N GLY A 20 -16.40 -2.66 -11.20
CA GLY A 20 -16.56 -1.78 -12.37
C GLY A 20 -16.09 -0.33 -12.14
N ALA A 21 -15.85 0.08 -10.90
CA ALA A 21 -15.28 1.39 -10.61
C ALA A 21 -13.75 1.38 -10.75
N THR A 22 -13.18 2.55 -11.03
CA THR A 22 -11.73 2.78 -10.99
C THR A 22 -11.38 3.87 -10.00
N PHE A 23 -10.43 3.59 -9.11
CA PHE A 23 -9.82 4.58 -8.23
C PHE A 23 -8.36 4.83 -8.63
N GLN A 24 -8.03 6.07 -8.98
CA GLN A 24 -6.67 6.47 -9.37
C GLN A 24 -5.94 7.17 -8.21
N LEU A 25 -4.89 6.52 -7.71
CA LEU A 25 -4.03 7.01 -6.63
C LEU A 25 -2.70 7.54 -7.18
N GLY A 26 -2.26 8.66 -6.63
CA GLY A 26 -1.03 9.34 -7.02
C GLY A 26 -1.24 10.46 -8.03
N THR A 27 -0.11 10.97 -8.52
CA THR A 27 0.01 12.06 -9.48
C THR A 27 0.91 11.63 -10.64
N PRO A 28 0.46 11.70 -11.89
CA PRO A 28 1.29 11.39 -13.05
C PRO A 28 2.60 12.20 -13.05
N GLY A 29 3.72 11.52 -13.28
CA GLY A 29 5.05 12.13 -13.34
C GLY A 29 5.65 12.51 -11.98
N ALA A 30 4.91 12.34 -10.87
CA ALA A 30 5.47 12.52 -9.54
C ALA A 30 6.39 11.33 -9.19
N SER A 31 7.64 11.64 -8.88
CA SER A 31 8.62 10.68 -8.38
C SER A 31 8.37 10.29 -6.92
N THR A 32 7.51 11.04 -6.22
CA THR A 32 7.09 10.77 -4.85
C THR A 32 5.86 9.85 -4.83
N GLY A 33 5.82 8.95 -3.85
CA GLY A 33 4.68 8.06 -3.63
C GLY A 33 3.43 8.79 -3.11
N PHE A 34 2.49 8.04 -2.56
CA PHE A 34 1.29 8.57 -1.92
C PHE A 34 1.20 8.15 -0.46
N LYS A 35 0.88 9.08 0.44
CA LYS A 35 0.70 8.80 1.87
C LYS A 35 -0.70 9.15 2.36
N PHE A 36 -1.16 8.38 3.33
CA PHE A 36 -2.34 8.69 4.13
C PHE A 36 -1.88 9.25 5.47
N SER A 37 -2.52 10.32 5.95
CA SER A 37 -2.17 10.96 7.23
C SER A 37 -3.08 10.54 8.38
N SER A 38 -4.00 9.61 8.13
CA SER A 38 -4.91 9.01 9.12
C SER A 38 -5.12 7.54 8.74
N ALA A 39 -5.52 6.72 9.72
CA ALA A 39 -5.77 5.30 9.51
C ALA A 39 -6.93 5.11 8.51
N VAL A 40 -6.73 4.23 7.53
CA VAL A 40 -7.68 4.03 6.43
C VAL A 40 -7.84 2.56 6.08
N THR A 41 -9.08 2.14 5.81
CA THR A 41 -9.38 0.85 5.19
C THR A 41 -9.62 1.05 3.69
N LEU A 42 -8.71 0.53 2.87
CA LEU A 42 -8.85 0.47 1.41
C LEU A 42 -9.40 -0.91 1.02
N SER A 43 -10.62 -0.95 0.49
CA SER A 43 -11.26 -2.19 0.01
C SER A 43 -11.54 -2.11 -1.48
N ILE A 44 -10.90 -3.00 -2.25
CA ILE A 44 -10.85 -2.92 -3.71
C ILE A 44 -11.54 -4.17 -4.28
N SER A 45 -12.76 -4.00 -4.79
CA SER A 45 -13.52 -5.02 -5.55
C SER A 45 -13.65 -4.64 -7.04
N GLY A 46 -13.26 -3.42 -7.39
CA GLY A 46 -13.07 -2.95 -8.76
C GLY A 46 -11.59 -2.79 -9.09
N HIS A 47 -11.21 -1.68 -9.71
CA HIS A 47 -9.84 -1.45 -10.16
C HIS A 47 -9.17 -0.29 -9.43
N MET A 48 -8.01 -0.52 -8.86
CA MET A 48 -7.15 0.54 -8.32
C MET A 48 -5.95 0.73 -9.25
N SER A 49 -5.73 1.97 -9.71
CA SER A 49 -4.58 2.31 -10.55
C SER A 49 -3.66 3.28 -9.80
N PHE A 50 -2.37 2.94 -9.72
CA PHE A 50 -1.34 3.85 -9.21
C PHE A 50 -0.60 4.51 -10.38
N VAL A 51 -0.64 5.84 -10.42
CA VAL A 51 -0.16 6.63 -11.57
C VAL A 51 1.13 7.42 -11.31
N GLY A 52 1.82 7.18 -10.19
CA GLY A 52 3.14 7.79 -9.93
C GLY A 52 4.25 7.20 -10.82
N SER A 53 5.32 7.98 -11.04
CA SER A 53 6.53 7.54 -11.76
C SER A 53 7.62 6.99 -10.84
N GLY A 54 7.44 7.12 -9.52
CA GLY A 54 8.19 6.42 -8.48
C GLY A 54 7.29 6.15 -7.27
N GLY A 55 7.70 5.22 -6.42
CA GLY A 55 7.40 5.34 -5.01
C GLY A 55 6.53 4.26 -4.37
N TYR A 56 5.87 4.71 -3.32
CA TYR A 56 5.29 3.91 -2.26
C TYR A 56 3.83 4.28 -2.01
N ILE A 57 3.08 3.37 -1.42
CA ILE A 57 1.82 3.66 -0.74
C ILE A 57 2.11 3.56 0.75
N ARG A 58 1.92 4.67 1.45
CA ARG A 58 2.25 4.83 2.87
C ARG A 58 1.01 4.82 3.72
N LEU A 59 0.91 3.79 4.57
CA LEU A 59 -0.26 3.51 5.40
C LEU A 59 0.08 3.72 6.88
N PRO A 60 -0.64 4.56 7.62
CA PRO A 60 -0.48 4.68 9.06
C PRO A 60 -0.84 3.38 9.81
N PRO A 61 -0.36 3.21 11.06
CA PRO A 61 -0.87 2.18 11.97
C PRO A 61 -2.41 2.22 12.06
N GLY A 62 -3.03 1.04 12.07
CA GLY A 62 -4.49 0.88 12.02
C GLY A 62 -5.11 0.87 10.63
N SER A 63 -4.30 0.86 9.56
CA SER A 63 -4.79 0.84 8.18
C SER A 63 -4.88 -0.58 7.61
N ASP A 64 -5.81 -0.77 6.68
CA ASP A 64 -5.97 -2.00 5.92
C ASP A 64 -5.91 -1.71 4.41
N PHE A 65 -5.31 -2.63 3.65
CA PHE A 65 -5.26 -2.62 2.20
C PHE A 65 -5.70 -3.98 1.67
N ASN A 66 -6.87 -4.02 1.04
CA ASN A 66 -7.55 -5.24 0.66
C ASN A 66 -7.90 -5.23 -0.83
N ILE A 67 -7.27 -6.10 -1.60
CA ILE A 67 -7.73 -6.51 -2.94
C ILE A 67 -8.63 -7.73 -2.72
N THR A 68 -9.93 -7.54 -2.91
CA THR A 68 -10.96 -8.55 -2.71
C THR A 68 -11.28 -9.27 -4.02
N ALA A 69 -12.18 -10.26 -4.00
CA ALA A 69 -12.55 -11.01 -5.20
C ALA A 69 -13.08 -10.08 -6.30
N GLY A 70 -12.56 -10.23 -7.52
CA GLY A 70 -12.87 -9.34 -8.65
C GLY A 70 -12.08 -8.02 -8.65
N GLY A 71 -11.33 -7.75 -7.57
CA GLY A 71 -10.43 -6.61 -7.45
C GLY A 71 -9.18 -6.77 -8.30
N ALA A 72 -8.67 -5.63 -8.80
CA ALA A 72 -7.41 -5.58 -9.53
C ALA A 72 -6.62 -4.32 -9.17
N PHE A 73 -5.30 -4.44 -9.27
CA PHE A 73 -4.39 -3.30 -9.16
C PHE A 73 -3.52 -3.20 -10.42
N SER A 74 -3.25 -1.99 -10.88
CA SER A 74 -2.27 -1.74 -11.94
C SER A 74 -1.41 -0.53 -11.67
N SER A 75 -0.18 -0.58 -12.17
CA SER A 75 0.73 0.55 -12.21
C SER A 75 1.76 0.38 -13.33
N ALA A 76 2.36 1.49 -13.76
CA ALA A 76 3.47 1.46 -14.71
C ALA A 76 4.78 0.95 -14.08
N ILE A 77 4.87 0.94 -12.75
CA ILE A 77 6.03 0.52 -11.97
C ILE A 77 5.62 -0.42 -10.84
N SER A 78 6.58 -1.10 -10.23
CA SER A 78 6.33 -1.75 -8.93
C SER A 78 6.18 -0.71 -7.83
N VAL A 79 5.29 -0.97 -6.87
CA VAL A 79 4.94 -0.03 -5.80
C VAL A 79 5.14 -0.69 -4.44
N SER A 80 5.91 -0.05 -3.57
CA SER A 80 6.14 -0.55 -2.20
C SER A 80 5.03 -0.09 -1.26
N ILE A 81 4.49 -0.99 -0.43
CA ILE A 81 3.66 -0.61 0.71
C ILE A 81 4.57 -0.44 1.93
N GLU A 82 4.45 0.70 2.60
CA GLU A 82 5.24 1.08 3.78
C GLU A 82 4.31 1.53 4.91
N ILE A 83 4.74 1.36 6.16
CA ILE A 83 4.08 1.99 7.30
C ILE A 83 4.53 3.45 7.37
N PHE A 84 3.59 4.37 7.52
CA PHE A 84 3.88 5.77 7.79
C PHE A 84 3.70 6.07 9.27
N ASP A 85 4.81 6.32 9.95
CA ASP A 85 4.78 6.73 11.35
C ASP A 85 4.34 8.19 11.45
N LEU A 86 3.13 8.42 11.95
CA LEU A 86 2.56 9.74 12.13
C LEU A 86 3.28 10.58 13.18
N LEU A 87 3.96 9.94 14.15
CA LEU A 87 4.67 10.65 15.21
C LEU A 87 6.00 11.21 14.71
N THR A 88 6.77 10.41 13.96
CA THR A 88 8.09 10.81 13.46
C THR A 88 8.05 11.40 12.05
N GLY A 89 6.97 11.17 11.30
CA GLY A 89 6.85 11.54 9.89
C GLY A 89 7.73 10.68 8.97
N LEU A 90 8.26 9.55 9.47
CA LEU A 90 9.13 8.64 8.74
C LEU A 90 8.37 7.40 8.26
N ALA A 91 8.98 6.69 7.32
CA ALA A 91 8.46 5.42 6.83
C ALA A 91 9.20 4.24 7.47
N ILE A 92 8.46 3.16 7.73
CA ILE A 92 8.98 1.88 8.23
C ILE A 92 8.58 0.82 7.20
N GLY A 93 9.57 0.19 6.56
CA GLY A 93 9.35 -0.75 5.45
C GLY A 93 10.48 -0.71 4.42
N PRO A 94 10.34 -1.42 3.28
CA PRO A 94 9.10 -1.91 2.68
C PRO A 94 8.51 -3.16 3.35
N LEU A 95 7.17 -3.26 3.40
CA LEU A 95 6.45 -4.44 3.90
C LEU A 95 6.12 -5.43 2.78
N GLN A 96 5.62 -4.89 1.68
CA GLN A 96 5.15 -5.63 0.51
C GLN A 96 5.46 -4.83 -0.73
N THR A 97 5.73 -5.54 -1.82
CA THR A 97 5.88 -4.96 -3.14
C THR A 97 4.73 -5.44 -4.01
N LEU A 98 3.95 -4.47 -4.50
CA LEU A 98 2.95 -4.69 -5.54
C LEU A 98 3.66 -4.60 -6.89
N GLY A 99 3.51 -5.63 -7.72
CA GLY A 99 3.93 -5.60 -9.11
C GLY A 99 3.09 -4.65 -9.95
N THR A 100 3.43 -4.53 -11.22
CA THR A 100 2.73 -3.65 -12.18
C THR A 100 1.29 -4.08 -12.46
N LEU A 101 0.95 -5.33 -12.18
CA LEU A 101 -0.40 -5.86 -12.30
C LEU A 101 -0.65 -6.90 -11.20
N ILE A 102 -1.76 -6.76 -10.51
CA ILE A 102 -2.31 -7.77 -9.61
C ILE A 102 -3.72 -8.09 -10.10
N SER A 103 -3.97 -9.36 -10.40
CA SER A 103 -5.27 -9.85 -10.84
C SER A 103 -5.45 -11.32 -10.47
N GLY A 104 -6.71 -11.77 -10.46
CA GLY A 104 -7.02 -13.21 -10.34
C GLY A 104 -6.90 -13.82 -8.93
N GLY A 105 -6.93 -13.01 -7.87
CA GLY A 105 -6.90 -13.51 -6.50
C GLY A 105 -7.29 -12.46 -5.46
N THR A 106 -7.11 -12.79 -4.19
CA THR A 106 -7.30 -11.85 -3.07
C THR A 106 -5.97 -11.57 -2.40
N PHE A 107 -5.83 -10.37 -1.86
CA PHE A 107 -4.69 -9.95 -1.06
C PHE A 107 -5.18 -9.01 0.04
N THR A 108 -4.73 -9.26 1.25
CA THR A 108 -5.03 -8.44 2.43
C THR A 108 -3.73 -8.08 3.12
N LEU A 109 -3.62 -6.82 3.49
CA LEU A 109 -2.57 -6.29 4.35
C LEU A 109 -3.24 -5.48 5.45
N SER A 110 -2.96 -5.83 6.69
CA SER A 110 -3.45 -5.13 7.86
C SER A 110 -2.27 -4.63 8.68
N VAL A 111 -2.22 -3.33 8.95
CA VAL A 111 -1.25 -2.71 9.84
C VAL A 111 -1.96 -2.48 11.18
N SER A 112 -1.51 -3.16 12.24
CA SER A 112 -2.08 -2.98 13.57
C SER A 112 -1.88 -1.53 14.08
N ALA A 113 -2.66 -1.14 15.10
CA ALA A 113 -2.45 0.14 15.80
C ALA A 113 -1.05 0.25 16.45
N SER A 114 -0.40 -0.89 16.72
CA SER A 114 0.97 -0.96 17.23
C SER A 114 2.05 -0.93 16.13
N GLY A 115 1.67 -0.81 14.84
CA GLY A 115 2.60 -0.72 13.72
C GLY A 115 3.16 -2.07 13.24
N SER A 116 2.48 -3.18 13.50
CA SER A 116 2.85 -4.50 12.98
C SER A 116 1.98 -4.86 11.77
N ALA A 117 2.60 -5.35 10.70
CA ALA A 117 1.87 -5.72 9.48
C ALA A 117 1.63 -7.22 9.40
N THR A 118 0.42 -7.62 9.01
CA THR A 118 0.06 -9.00 8.67
C THR A 118 -0.47 -9.03 7.25
N THR A 119 -0.12 -10.07 6.50
CA THR A 119 -0.58 -10.24 5.12
C THR A 119 -1.13 -11.64 4.89
N ALA A 120 -2.17 -11.74 4.06
CA ALA A 120 -2.72 -13.01 3.61
C ALA A 120 -3.29 -12.88 2.19
N GLY A 121 -3.35 -13.99 1.46
CA GLY A 121 -3.96 -14.04 0.14
C GLY A 121 -3.20 -14.91 -0.86
N THR A 122 -3.69 -14.93 -2.09
CA THR A 122 -3.18 -15.74 -3.20
C THR A 122 -2.96 -14.92 -4.48
N ALA A 123 -3.14 -13.60 -4.43
CA ALA A 123 -3.05 -12.75 -5.61
C ALA A 123 -1.63 -12.78 -6.23
N ALA A 124 -1.57 -13.04 -7.53
CA ALA A 124 -0.32 -12.98 -8.28
C ALA A 124 0.19 -11.54 -8.36
N GLY A 125 1.51 -11.36 -8.33
CA GLY A 125 2.14 -10.04 -8.43
C GLY A 125 2.29 -9.32 -7.08
N VAL A 126 2.05 -9.97 -5.95
CA VAL A 126 2.42 -9.45 -4.62
C VAL A 126 3.58 -10.26 -4.06
N SER A 127 4.63 -9.57 -3.60
CA SER A 127 5.79 -10.20 -2.98
C SER A 127 6.10 -9.58 -1.62
N SER A 128 6.35 -10.42 -0.62
CA SER A 128 6.81 -9.97 0.70
C SER A 128 8.28 -9.57 0.65
N THR A 129 8.60 -8.45 1.29
CA THR A 129 9.98 -7.97 1.46
C THR A 129 10.48 -8.41 2.83
N THR A 130 10.77 -9.71 3.00
CA THR A 130 11.44 -10.20 4.21
C THR A 130 12.95 -9.96 4.12
N GLU A 131 13.37 -8.71 4.30
CA GLU A 131 14.73 -8.42 4.75
C GLU A 131 14.67 -7.51 5.97
N MET A 132 14.38 -8.12 7.13
CA MET A 132 14.98 -7.63 8.37
C MET A 132 16.41 -8.16 8.37
N PRO A 133 17.45 -7.33 8.58
CA PRO A 133 18.83 -7.78 8.51
C PRO A 133 19.05 -8.90 9.53
N ALA A 134 19.62 -10.00 9.06
CA ALA A 134 20.10 -11.07 9.93
C ALA A 134 20.97 -10.45 11.03
N THR A 135 20.61 -10.72 12.29
CA THR A 135 21.47 -10.38 13.42
C THR A 135 22.83 -11.06 13.18
N PRO A 136 23.97 -10.35 13.17
CA PRO A 136 25.25 -11.01 13.00
C PRO A 136 25.45 -11.94 14.20
N SER A 137 25.56 -13.24 13.91
CA SER A 137 26.05 -14.24 14.85
C SER A 137 27.47 -13.85 15.22
N ILE A 138 27.68 -13.28 16.41
CA ILE A 138 29.02 -13.18 16.98
C ILE A 138 29.36 -14.58 17.52
N GLY A 139 29.95 -15.39 16.65
CA GLY A 139 30.63 -16.62 17.04
C GLY A 139 31.84 -16.26 17.89
N GLY A 140 31.95 -16.91 19.06
CA GLY A 140 33.01 -16.71 20.05
C GLY A 140 34.32 -17.43 19.74
#